data_AF-A0A950X898-F1
#
_entry.id   AF-A0A950X898-F1
#
_cell.length_a   1.000
_cell.length_b   1.000
_cell.length_c   1.000
_cell.angle_alpha   90.00
_cell.angle_beta   90.00
_cell.angle_gamma   90.00
#
_symmetry.space_group_name_H-M   'P 1'
#
loop_
_entity.id
_entity.type
_entity.pdbx_description
1 polymer ?
#
loop_
_entity_poly.entity_id
_entity_poly.type
_entity_poly.pdbx_seq_one_letter_code
_entity_poly.pdbx_strand_id
1 'polypeptide(L)'
;MLPFFVLVIATLVLRVIGLAGVTPLNNWTWCLRGGLAVMFAFTASAHWGKRRGDLIAMVPRVFPRPDLMVTITGGLEIAGALGLLIPRIAPVAAACLAMLLIGLFPANIRAAREHLTIGGRPATALPLRALLQLVFITAVIAAGFPGVFRL
;
A
#
# COMPACT_ATOMS: atom_id res chain seq x y z
N MET A 1 7.74 -5.47 5.42
CA MET A 1 8.88 -4.53 5.44
C MET A 1 9.08 -3.82 4.12
N LEU A 2 9.27 -4.55 3.01
CA LEU A 2 9.68 -3.93 1.74
C LEU A 2 8.79 -2.75 1.28
N PRO A 3 7.44 -2.82 1.32
CA PRO A 3 6.59 -1.69 0.95
C PRO A 3 6.79 -0.45 1.84
N PHE A 4 7.10 -0.63 3.13
CA PHE A 4 7.38 0.49 4.03
C PHE A 4 8.64 1.25 3.61
N PHE A 5 9.71 0.53 3.27
CA PHE A 5 10.92 1.18 2.75
C PHE A 5 10.66 1.87 1.42
N VAL A 6 9.89 1.26 0.51
CA VAL A 6 9.52 1.89 -0.76
C VAL A 6 8.76 3.20 -0.52
N LEU A 7 7.77 3.20 0.38
CA LEU A 7 7.02 4.41 0.75
C LEU A 7 7.94 5.51 1.28
N VAL A 8 8.76 5.20 2.29
CA VAL A 8 9.64 6.17 2.95
C VAL A 8 10.65 6.73 1.97
N ILE A 9 11.37 5.85 1.25
CA ILE A 9 12.41 6.27 0.30
C ILE A 9 11.81 7.10 -0.83
N ALA A 10 10.72 6.65 -1.45
CA ALA A 10 10.09 7.39 -2.55
C ALA A 10 9.60 8.76 -2.08
N THR A 11 8.99 8.85 -0.89
CA THR A 11 8.53 10.13 -0.32
C THR A 11 9.70 11.08 -0.07
N LEU A 12 10.79 10.59 0.51
CA LEU A 12 11.99 11.39 0.80
C LEU A 12 12.71 11.83 -0.48
N VAL A 13 12.81 10.96 -1.48
CA VAL A 13 13.38 11.31 -2.80
C VAL A 13 12.55 12.42 -3.45
N LEU A 14 11.23 12.29 -3.48
CA LEU A 14 10.35 13.35 -3.99
C LEU A 14 10.51 14.66 -3.21
N ARG A 15 10.69 14.57 -1.88
CA ARG A 15 10.93 15.74 -1.04
C ARG A 15 12.24 16.44 -1.40
N VAL A 16 13.32 15.69 -1.58
CA VAL A 16 14.64 16.23 -1.99
C VAL A 16 14.55 16.88 -3.38
N ILE A 17 13.82 16.28 -4.32
CA ILE A 17 13.56 16.87 -5.65
C ILE A 17 12.80 18.20 -5.52
N GLY A 18 11.83 18.28 -4.61
CA GLY A 18 11.16 19.54 -4.28
C GLY A 18 12.12 20.62 -3.81
N LEU A 19 12.99 20.28 -2.85
CA LEU A 19 14.03 21.16 -2.33
C LEU A 19 15.03 21.60 -3.41
N ALA A 20 15.25 20.78 -4.43
CA ALA A 20 16.08 21.09 -5.60
C ALA A 20 15.40 22.01 -6.64
N GLY A 21 14.16 22.45 -6.39
CA GLY A 21 13.48 23.48 -7.19
C GLY A 21 12.18 23.05 -7.88
N VAL A 22 11.75 21.78 -7.74
CA VAL A 22 10.48 21.32 -8.31
C VAL A 22 9.31 21.74 -7.42
N THR A 23 8.72 22.89 -7.72
CA THR A 23 7.77 23.58 -6.83
C THR A 23 6.56 22.76 -6.36
N PRO A 24 5.93 21.86 -7.15
CA PRO A 24 4.83 21.04 -6.63
C PRO A 24 5.26 20.06 -5.54
N LEU A 25 6.51 19.61 -5.55
CA LEU A 25 7.08 18.66 -4.58
C LEU A 25 7.61 19.35 -3.32
N ASN A 26 7.47 20.68 -3.22
CA ASN A 26 7.73 21.38 -1.96
C ASN A 26 6.66 21.15 -0.88
N ASN A 27 5.55 20.51 -1.24
CA ASN A 27 4.49 20.16 -0.31
C ASN A 27 4.58 18.67 0.07
N TRP A 28 4.58 18.39 1.38
CA TRP A 28 4.64 17.03 1.92
C TRP A 28 3.48 16.15 1.46
N THR A 29 2.30 16.71 1.26
CA THR A 29 1.12 15.98 0.75
C THR A 29 1.39 15.41 -0.64
N TRP A 30 1.99 16.19 -1.54
CA TRP A 30 2.32 15.73 -2.89
C TRP A 30 3.43 14.67 -2.88
N CYS A 31 4.44 14.84 -2.02
CA CYS A 31 5.48 13.83 -1.83
C CYS A 31 4.91 12.51 -1.29
N LEU A 32 4.01 12.59 -0.30
CA LEU A 32 3.37 11.42 0.30
C LEU A 32 2.45 10.69 -0.70
N ARG A 33 1.66 11.44 -1.49
CA ARG A 33 0.85 10.88 -2.59
C ARG A 33 1.71 10.14 -3.61
N GLY A 34 2.82 10.75 -4.02
CA GLY A 34 3.77 10.11 -4.93
C GLY A 34 4.42 8.86 -4.31
N GLY A 35 4.86 8.94 -3.06
CA GLY A 35 5.44 7.81 -2.34
C GLY A 35 4.47 6.64 -2.17
N LEU A 36 3.21 6.92 -1.84
CA LEU A 36 2.13 5.92 -1.79
C LEU A 36 1.84 5.35 -3.18
N ALA A 37 1.80 6.16 -4.23
CA ALA A 37 1.58 5.67 -5.58
C ALA A 37 2.69 4.70 -6.02
N VAL A 38 3.96 5.03 -5.74
CA VAL A 38 5.11 4.14 -6.01
C VAL A 38 5.02 2.87 -5.15
N MET A 39 4.69 2.98 -3.87
CA MET A 39 4.50 1.84 -2.98
C MET A 39 3.39 0.90 -3.48
N PHE A 40 2.22 1.43 -3.83
CA PHE A 40 1.09 0.62 -4.30
C PHE A 40 1.33 0.04 -5.68
N ALA A 41 2.02 0.75 -6.59
CA ALA A 41 2.47 0.15 -7.84
C ALA A 41 3.44 -1.02 -7.60
N PHE A 42 4.34 -0.86 -6.62
CA PHE A 42 5.25 -1.93 -6.21
C PHE A 42 4.51 -3.14 -5.61
N THR A 43 3.54 -2.95 -4.71
CA THR A 43 2.74 -4.06 -4.17
C THR A 43 1.86 -4.69 -5.24
N ALA A 44 1.26 -3.87 -6.12
CA ALA A 44 0.41 -4.34 -7.19
C ALA A 44 1.17 -5.28 -8.13
N SER A 45 2.44 -4.98 -8.44
CA SER A 45 3.29 -5.83 -9.28
C SER A 45 3.38 -7.29 -8.81
N ALA A 46 3.21 -7.55 -7.50
CA ALA A 46 3.25 -8.91 -6.95
C ALA A 46 2.06 -9.78 -7.38
N HIS A 47 0.95 -9.19 -7.82
CA HIS A 47 -0.28 -9.90 -8.20
C HIS A 47 -0.19 -10.62 -9.55
N TRP A 48 0.79 -10.26 -10.40
CA TRP A 48 1.01 -10.88 -11.71
C TRP A 48 2.41 -11.50 -11.88
N GLY A 49 3.31 -11.33 -10.90
CA GLY A 49 4.68 -11.83 -10.97
C GLY A 49 4.93 -13.13 -10.20
N LYS A 50 6.21 -13.38 -9.90
CA LYS A 50 6.68 -14.57 -9.16
C LYS A 50 6.05 -14.74 -7.77
N ARG A 51 5.57 -13.66 -7.16
CA ARG A 51 4.96 -13.65 -5.82
C ARG A 51 3.46 -13.93 -5.83
N ARG A 52 2.85 -14.11 -7.01
CA ARG A 52 1.40 -14.33 -7.12
C ARG A 52 0.96 -15.58 -6.37
N GLY A 53 1.71 -16.68 -6.48
CA GLY A 53 1.42 -17.92 -5.76
C GLY A 53 1.36 -17.71 -4.24
N ASP A 54 2.33 -16.97 -3.70
CA ASP A 54 2.39 -16.63 -2.27
C ASP A 54 1.16 -15.81 -1.84
N LEU A 55 0.76 -14.82 -2.64
CA LEU A 55 -0.42 -14.00 -2.34
C LEU A 55 -1.71 -14.83 -2.31
N ILE A 56 -1.88 -15.74 -3.26
CA ILE A 56 -3.02 -16.68 -3.29
C ILE A 56 -3.00 -17.55 -2.04
N ALA A 57 -1.82 -18.05 -1.68
CA ALA A 57 -1.64 -18.85 -0.48
C ALA A 57 -1.95 -18.10 0.81
N MET A 58 -1.97 -16.76 0.81
CA MET A 58 -2.38 -15.95 1.98
C MET A 58 -3.90 -15.76 2.09
N VAL A 59 -4.67 -15.85 1.00
CA VAL A 59 -6.11 -15.53 0.99
C VAL A 59 -6.89 -16.48 1.90
N PRO A 60 -7.75 -16.00 2.82
CA PRO A 60 -8.51 -16.89 3.70
C PRO A 60 -9.36 -17.94 2.95
N ARG A 61 -9.43 -19.17 3.49
CA ARG A 61 -10.10 -20.32 2.84
C ARG A 61 -11.61 -20.16 2.63
N VAL A 62 -12.23 -19.18 3.28
CA VAL A 62 -13.65 -18.83 3.08
C VAL A 62 -13.92 -18.33 1.66
N PHE A 63 -12.90 -17.83 0.95
CA PHE A 63 -13.04 -17.35 -0.41
C PHE A 63 -12.88 -18.50 -1.42
N PRO A 64 -13.89 -18.77 -2.27
CA PRO A 64 -13.85 -19.90 -3.20
C PRO A 64 -12.88 -19.71 -4.38
N ARG A 65 -12.53 -18.46 -4.70
CA ARG A 65 -11.61 -18.10 -5.81
C ARG A 65 -10.52 -17.15 -5.33
N PRO A 66 -9.50 -17.64 -4.60
CA PRO A 66 -8.45 -16.80 -4.03
C PRO A 66 -7.57 -16.14 -5.10
N ASP A 67 -7.41 -16.80 -6.25
CA ASP A 67 -6.73 -16.29 -7.43
C ASP A 67 -7.41 -15.04 -8.01
N LEU A 68 -8.74 -15.02 -8.05
CA LEU A 68 -9.52 -13.86 -8.49
C LEU A 68 -9.44 -12.72 -7.48
N MET A 69 -9.48 -13.03 -6.18
CA MET A 69 -9.33 -12.01 -5.13
C MET A 69 -8.00 -11.27 -5.28
N VAL A 70 -6.91 -12.00 -5.50
CA VAL A 70 -5.58 -11.42 -5.78
C VAL A 70 -5.64 -10.52 -7.02
N THR A 71 -6.21 -10.97 -8.13
CA THR A 71 -6.32 -10.11 -9.33
C THR A 71 -7.12 -8.83 -9.06
N ILE A 72 -8.24 -8.92 -8.34
CA ILE A 72 -9.08 -7.77 -8.00
C ILE A 72 -8.33 -6.80 -7.09
N THR A 73 -7.68 -7.30 -6.03
CA THR A 73 -6.96 -6.44 -5.08
C THR A 73 -5.79 -5.73 -5.77
N GLY A 74 -5.08 -6.40 -6.68
CA GLY A 74 -4.03 -5.78 -7.48
C GLY A 74 -4.56 -4.66 -8.38
N GLY A 75 -5.72 -4.86 -9.02
CA GLY A 75 -6.37 -3.82 -9.82
C GLY A 75 -6.80 -2.62 -8.98
N LEU A 76 -7.36 -2.86 -7.80
CA LEU A 76 -7.76 -1.81 -6.85
C LEU A 76 -6.56 -1.02 -6.32
N GLU A 77 -5.42 -1.68 -6.05
CA GLU A 77 -4.18 -0.99 -5.66
C GLU A 77 -3.70 -0.03 -6.75
N ILE A 78 -3.71 -0.46 -8.02
CA ILE A 78 -3.32 0.39 -9.17
C ILE A 78 -4.29 1.57 -9.32
N ALA A 79 -5.59 1.30 -9.29
CA ALA A 79 -6.62 2.33 -9.43
C ALA A 79 -6.52 3.37 -8.29
N GLY A 80 -6.33 2.91 -7.06
CA GLY A 80 -6.14 3.78 -5.91
C GLY A 80 -4.83 4.58 -5.99
N ALA A 81 -3.73 3.96 -6.43
CA ALA A 81 -2.45 4.65 -6.62
C ALA A 81 -2.57 5.81 -7.61
N LEU A 82 -3.20 5.58 -8.77
CA LEU A 82 -3.48 6.62 -9.75
C LEU A 82 -4.45 7.67 -9.20
N GLY A 83 -5.47 7.24 -8.47
CA GLY A 83 -6.46 8.11 -7.84
C GLY A 83 -5.85 9.09 -6.82
N LEU A 84 -4.86 8.65 -6.04
CA LEU A 84 -4.15 9.52 -5.09
C LEU A 84 -3.40 10.67 -5.77
N LEU A 85 -2.98 10.51 -7.03
CA LEU A 85 -2.26 11.54 -7.78
C LEU A 85 -3.18 12.64 -8.32
N ILE A 86 -4.50 12.42 -8.32
CA ILE A 86 -5.49 13.37 -8.84
C ILE A 86 -6.20 14.03 -7.64
N PRO A 87 -5.91 15.31 -7.31
CA PRO A 87 -6.39 15.94 -6.07
C PRO A 87 -7.89 15.87 -5.83
N ARG A 88 -8.68 15.97 -6.91
CA ARG A 88 -10.14 15.95 -6.87
C ARG A 88 -10.71 14.61 -6.38
N ILE A 89 -10.03 13.50 -6.67
CA ILE A 89 -10.48 12.14 -6.31
C ILE A 89 -9.62 11.48 -5.24
N ALA A 90 -8.50 12.10 -4.85
CA ALA A 90 -7.60 11.60 -3.81
C ALA A 90 -8.30 11.25 -2.48
N PRO A 91 -9.29 12.01 -1.96
CA PRO A 91 -10.02 11.61 -0.74
C PRO A 91 -10.77 10.28 -0.91
N VAL A 92 -11.43 10.08 -2.06
CA VAL A 92 -12.16 8.84 -2.37
C VAL A 92 -11.19 7.69 -2.57
N ALA A 93 -10.11 7.90 -3.33
CA ALA A 93 -9.05 6.91 -3.53
C ALA A 93 -8.43 6.48 -2.20
N ALA A 94 -8.16 7.43 -1.30
CA ALA A 94 -7.64 7.17 0.03
C ALA A 94 -8.61 6.34 0.88
N ALA A 95 -9.90 6.69 0.90
CA ALA A 95 -10.91 5.91 1.62
C ALA A 95 -10.99 4.47 1.09
N CYS A 96 -11.02 4.29 -0.24
CA CYS A 96 -11.03 2.97 -0.88
C CYS A 96 -9.77 2.15 -0.56
N LEU A 97 -8.59 2.76 -0.65
CA LEU A 97 -7.32 2.10 -0.31
C LEU A 97 -7.24 1.75 1.19
N ALA A 98 -7.73 2.61 2.08
CA ALA A 98 -7.79 2.31 3.51
C ALA A 98 -8.71 1.11 3.79
N MET A 99 -9.91 1.08 3.18
CA MET A 99 -10.82 -0.07 3.26
C MET A 99 -10.20 -1.35 2.68
N LEU A 100 -9.51 -1.24 1.55
CA LEU A 100 -8.79 -2.36 0.95
C LEU A 100 -7.72 -2.91 1.91
N LEU A 101 -6.89 -2.04 2.49
CA LEU A 101 -5.87 -2.42 3.46
C LEU A 101 -6.49 -3.12 4.69
N ILE A 102 -7.62 -2.63 5.20
CA ILE A 102 -8.35 -3.29 6.30
C ILE A 102 -8.82 -4.68 5.85
N GLY A 103 -9.41 -4.79 4.65
CA GLY A 103 -9.89 -6.04 4.07
C GLY A 103 -8.78 -7.07 3.78
N LEU A 104 -7.55 -6.62 3.52
CA LEU A 104 -6.38 -7.48 3.30
C LEU A 104 -5.73 -7.97 4.61
N PHE A 105 -6.07 -7.40 5.76
CA PHE A 105 -5.46 -7.77 7.03
C PHE A 105 -5.70 -9.24 7.47
N PRO A 106 -6.89 -9.84 7.25
CA PRO A 106 -7.10 -11.27 7.49
C PRO A 106 -6.12 -12.19 6.76
N ALA A 107 -5.73 -11.84 5.52
CA ALA A 107 -4.74 -12.60 4.76
C ALA A 107 -3.36 -12.55 5.43
N ASN A 108 -2.99 -11.40 6.01
CA ASN A 108 -1.76 -11.23 6.77
C ASN A 108 -1.78 -12.01 8.10
N ILE A 109 -2.92 -12.09 8.79
CA ILE A 109 -3.08 -12.92 10.00
C ILE A 109 -2.83 -14.39 9.65
N ARG A 110 -3.47 -14.88 8.57
CA ARG A 110 -3.29 -16.25 8.10
C ARG A 110 -1.84 -16.54 7.75
N ALA A 111 -1.19 -15.65 7.01
CA ALA A 111 0.22 -15.81 6.63
C ALA A 111 1.15 -15.93 7.85
N ALA A 112 0.92 -15.15 8.89
CA ALA A 112 1.71 -15.19 10.12
C ALA A 112 1.43 -16.46 10.94
N ARG A 113 0.16 -16.89 11.05
CA ARG A 113 -0.24 -18.08 11.81
C ARG A 113 0.18 -19.40 11.15
N GLU A 114 0.11 -19.47 9.83
CA GLU A 114 0.49 -20.66 9.04
C GLU A 114 1.98 -20.62 8.65
N HIS A 115 2.77 -19.67 9.16
CA HIS A 115 4.21 -19.52 8.87
C HIS A 115 4.54 -19.53 7.37
N LEU A 116 3.68 -18.92 6.55
CA LEU A 116 3.86 -18.89 5.10
C LEU A 116 5.13 -18.14 4.71
N THR A 117 5.66 -18.46 3.54
CA THR A 117 6.77 -17.72 2.94
C THR A 117 6.26 -16.78 1.86
N ILE A 118 6.83 -15.59 1.79
CA ILE A 118 6.52 -14.57 0.78
C ILE A 118 7.82 -14.15 0.12
N GLY A 119 7.99 -14.47 -1.16
CA GLY A 119 9.22 -14.24 -1.91
C GLY A 119 10.43 -14.95 -1.29
N GLY A 120 10.24 -16.17 -0.80
CA GLY A 120 11.29 -16.99 -0.19
C GLY A 120 11.72 -16.57 1.22
N ARG A 121 11.00 -15.64 1.87
CA ARG A 121 11.25 -15.23 3.25
C ARG A 121 10.04 -15.50 4.14
N PRO A 122 10.22 -15.78 5.44
CA PRO A 122 9.10 -15.95 6.35
C PRO A 122 8.17 -14.73 6.36
N ALA A 123 6.87 -14.98 6.48
CA ALA A 123 5.89 -13.92 6.68
C ALA A 123 6.28 -13.06 7.89
N THR A 124 6.10 -11.76 7.75
CA THR A 124 6.33 -10.81 8.84
C THR A 124 5.49 -11.19 10.07
N ALA A 125 6.11 -11.16 11.25
CA ALA A 125 5.44 -11.37 12.53
C ALA A 125 4.23 -10.46 12.69
N LEU A 126 3.13 -11.01 13.23
CA LEU A 126 1.84 -10.33 13.29
C LEU A 126 1.86 -8.97 14.00
N PRO A 127 2.53 -8.77 15.15
CA PRO A 127 2.55 -7.47 15.83
C PRO A 127 3.18 -6.37 14.97
N LEU A 128 4.31 -6.68 14.35
CA LEU A 128 5.00 -5.75 13.46
C LEU A 128 4.19 -5.50 12.18
N ARG A 129 3.50 -6.53 11.68
CA ARG A 129 2.59 -6.38 10.54
C ARG A 129 1.42 -5.46 10.87
N ALA A 130 0.80 -5.60 12.04
CA ALA A 130 -0.29 -4.75 12.49
C ALA A 130 0.16 -3.29 12.63
N LEU A 131 1.33 -3.06 13.23
CA LEU A 131 1.93 -1.73 13.31
C LEU A 131 2.13 -1.10 11.93
N LEU A 132 2.73 -1.83 10.99
CA LEU A 132 2.89 -1.36 9.61
C LEU A 132 1.56 -1.10 8.92
N GLN A 133 0.55 -1.92 9.18
CA GLN A 133 -0.79 -1.74 8.62
C GLN A 133 -1.40 -0.41 9.06
N LEU A 134 -1.27 -0.08 10.36
CA LEU A 134 -1.70 1.20 10.90
C LEU A 134 -0.95 2.36 10.23
N VAL A 135 0.38 2.25 10.10
CA VAL A 135 1.19 3.27 9.40
C VAL A 135 0.71 3.49 7.96
N PHE A 136 0.44 2.42 7.20
CA PHE A 136 -0.04 2.54 5.82
C PHE A 136 -1.43 3.18 5.75
N ILE A 137 -2.36 2.76 6.62
CA ILE A 137 -3.71 3.33 6.67
C ILE A 137 -3.63 4.82 7.02
N THR A 138 -2.87 5.20 8.05
CA THR A 138 -2.68 6.59 8.44
C THR A 138 -2.05 7.41 7.31
N ALA A 139 -1.03 6.89 6.63
CA ALA A 139 -0.39 7.56 5.49
C ALA A 139 -1.38 7.81 4.35
N VAL A 140 -2.20 6.80 4.01
CA VAL A 140 -3.23 6.91 2.97
C VAL A 140 -4.27 7.97 3.32
N ILE A 141 -4.77 7.96 4.57
CA ILE A 141 -5.74 8.96 5.04
C ILE A 141 -5.11 10.36 5.02
N ALA A 142 -3.87 10.52 5.48
CA ALA A 142 -3.19 11.80 5.47
C ALA A 142 -2.98 12.36 4.05
N ALA A 143 -2.70 11.49 3.08
CA ALA A 143 -2.59 11.87 1.67
C ALA A 143 -3.94 12.27 1.04
N GLY A 144 -5.04 11.64 1.45
CA GLY A 144 -6.39 11.95 0.97
C GLY A 144 -6.99 13.19 1.62
N PHE A 145 -6.71 13.42 2.91
CA PHE A 145 -7.35 14.44 3.75
C PHE A 145 -6.29 15.36 4.41
N PRO A 146 -5.56 16.18 3.63
CA PRO A 146 -4.47 17.01 4.14
C PRO A 146 -4.95 18.11 5.12
N GLY A 147 -6.24 18.42 5.18
CA GLY A 147 -6.79 19.34 6.17
C GLY A 147 -6.86 18.75 7.60
N VAL A 148 -6.83 17.42 7.73
CA VAL A 148 -6.90 16.70 9.01
C VAL A 148 -5.52 16.61 9.66
N PHE A 149 -4.48 16.44 8.83
CA PHE A 149 -3.09 16.34 9.26
C PHE A 149 -2.33 17.50 8.61
N ARG A 150 -1.99 18.55 9.38
CA ARG A 150 -1.14 19.64 8.89
C ARG A 150 0.28 19.10 8.65
N LEU A 151 0.49 18.52 7.47
CA LEU A 151 1.77 18.01 6.95
C LEU A 151 2.54 19.09 6.21
#